data_AF-K1RNM5-F1
#
_entry.id   AF-K1RNM5-F1
#
_cell.length_a   1.000
_cell.length_b   1.000
_cell.length_c   1.000
_cell.angle_alpha   90.00
_cell.angle_beta   90.00
_cell.angle_gamma   90.00
#
_symmetry.space_group_name_H-M   'P 1'
#
loop_
_entity.id
_entity.type
_entity.pdbx_description
1 polymer ?
#
loop_
_entity_poly.entity_id
_entity_poly.type
_entity_poly.pdbx_seq_one_letter_code
_entity_poly.pdbx_strand_id
1 'polypeptide(L)'
;MPTDSYKGAYTMAEFMTGMKRTDYCGDLRIGDVGREVTVCGWVQRCRDLGQLIFIDLRDRTGIVQLAFNDKTDKEIFDKAFSCRSEFVLAAKGVVCERSSKNSEIPTG
;
A
#
# COMPACT_ATOMS: atom_id res chain seq x y z
N MET A 1 -1.53 23.13 37.52
CA MET A 1 -1.05 21.87 36.92
C MET A 1 -2.23 20.94 36.75
N PRO A 2 -2.69 20.62 35.54
CA PRO A 2 -3.64 19.53 35.33
C PRO A 2 -2.88 18.22 35.13
N THR A 3 -3.36 17.19 35.81
CA THR A 3 -2.80 15.83 35.85
C THR A 3 -3.10 15.08 34.55
N ASP A 4 -2.02 14.69 33.88
CA ASP A 4 -2.00 13.86 32.68
C ASP A 4 -2.31 12.41 33.03
N SER A 5 -3.48 11.90 32.64
CA SER A 5 -3.81 10.46 32.69
C SER A 5 -5.03 10.14 31.82
N TYR A 6 -4.89 10.37 30.52
CA TYR A 6 -5.70 9.70 29.50
C TYR A 6 -4.78 9.16 28.40
N LYS A 7 -4.05 8.08 28.70
CA LYS A 7 -3.39 7.22 27.70
C LYS A 7 -4.41 6.21 27.13
N GLY A 8 -5.49 6.72 26.56
CA GLY A 8 -6.32 5.96 25.63
C GLY A 8 -5.77 6.19 24.23
N ALA A 9 -5.59 5.12 23.45
CA ALA A 9 -5.05 5.18 22.09
C ALA A 9 -5.85 6.15 21.21
N TYR A 10 -5.42 7.41 21.16
CA TYR A 10 -5.77 8.31 20.09
C TYR A 10 -5.07 7.76 18.84
N THR A 11 -5.79 6.98 18.03
CA THR A 11 -5.49 6.84 16.62
C THR A 11 -5.53 8.25 16.05
N MET A 12 -4.36 8.89 15.99
CA MET A 12 -4.18 10.17 15.35
C MET A 12 -4.73 10.02 13.93
N ALA A 13 -5.68 10.87 13.56
CA ALA A 13 -6.11 10.95 12.17
C ALA A 13 -4.84 11.25 11.35
N GLU A 14 -4.38 10.26 10.58
CA GLU A 14 -3.25 10.44 9.67
C GLU A 14 -3.74 11.31 8.53
N PHE A 15 -3.64 12.63 8.73
CA PHE A 15 -3.80 13.56 7.64
C PHE A 15 -2.71 13.25 6.61
N MET A 16 -3.09 13.10 5.34
CA MET A 16 -2.18 12.89 4.20
C MET A 16 -1.23 14.09 3.95
N THR A 17 -0.95 14.91 4.96
CA THR A 17 -0.21 16.16 4.87
C THR A 17 1.18 15.87 4.30
N GLY A 18 1.39 16.28 3.04
CA GLY A 18 2.64 16.09 2.31
C GLY A 18 2.71 14.83 1.44
N MET A 19 1.75 13.90 1.53
CA MET A 19 1.71 12.72 0.67
C MET A 19 1.07 13.07 -0.68
N LYS A 20 1.90 13.26 -1.71
CA LYS A 20 1.46 13.48 -3.10
C LYS A 20 1.67 12.23 -3.91
N ARG A 21 0.68 11.87 -4.74
CA ARG A 21 0.84 10.82 -5.74
C ARG A 21 1.97 11.21 -6.70
N THR A 22 2.95 10.32 -6.87
CA THR A 22 4.04 10.49 -7.82
C THR A 22 3.73 9.79 -9.14
N ASP A 23 3.06 8.65 -9.09
CA ASP A 23 2.83 7.76 -10.23
C ASP A 23 1.43 7.17 -10.21
N TYR A 24 0.92 6.83 -11.39
CA TYR A 24 -0.32 6.05 -11.50
C TYR A 24 -0.03 4.55 -11.44
N CYS A 25 -1.01 3.77 -10.97
CA CYS A 25 -0.87 2.34 -10.73
C CYS A 25 -0.52 1.57 -12.01
N GLY A 26 -1.03 1.99 -13.17
CA GLY A 26 -0.81 1.35 -14.47
C GLY A 26 0.47 1.80 -15.20
N ASP A 27 1.20 2.78 -14.68
CA ASP A 27 2.37 3.36 -15.37
C ASP A 27 3.70 2.70 -14.96
N LEU A 28 3.74 2.02 -13.82
CA LEU A 28 4.96 1.39 -13.31
C LEU A 28 5.43 0.24 -14.21
N ARG A 29 6.74 0.20 -14.51
CA ARG A 29 7.38 -0.83 -15.34
C ARG A 29 8.63 -1.38 -14.64
N ILE A 30 9.22 -2.42 -15.23
CA ILE A 30 10.46 -3.02 -14.73
C ILE A 30 11.62 -2.02 -14.64
N GLY A 31 11.62 -0.98 -15.49
CA GLY A 31 12.62 0.09 -15.45
C GLY A 31 12.54 0.98 -14.20
N ASP A 32 11.43 0.91 -13.46
CA ASP A 32 11.24 1.68 -12.21
C ASP A 32 11.72 0.94 -10.96
N VAL A 33 12.21 -0.30 -11.07
CA VAL A 33 12.66 -1.09 -9.91
C VAL A 33 13.72 -0.33 -9.12
N GLY A 34 13.53 -0.29 -7.80
CA GLY A 34 14.37 0.45 -6.85
C GLY A 34 13.92 1.90 -6.63
N ARG A 35 12.98 2.43 -7.41
CA ARG A 35 12.43 3.79 -7.22
C ARG A 35 11.42 3.81 -6.07
N GLU A 36 11.52 4.83 -5.23
CA GLU A 36 10.49 5.15 -4.24
C GLU A 36 9.32 5.87 -4.93
N VAL A 37 8.12 5.34 -4.79
CA VAL A 37 6.90 5.86 -5.45
C VAL A 37 5.76 5.96 -4.45
N THR A 38 4.83 6.87 -4.73
CA THR A 38 3.56 7.02 -4.01
C THR A 38 2.42 6.84 -5.00
N VAL A 39 1.62 5.79 -4.80
CA VAL A 39 0.45 5.46 -5.62
C VAL A 39 -0.82 5.61 -4.81
N CYS A 40 -1.91 6.02 -5.46
CA CYS A 40 -3.22 6.16 -4.82
C CYS A 40 -4.29 5.51 -5.67
N GLY A 41 -5.23 4.80 -5.04
CA GLY A 41 -6.29 4.09 -5.76
C GLY A 41 -7.27 3.37 -4.84
N TRP A 42 -8.05 2.48 -5.43
CA TRP A 42 -9.04 1.63 -4.76
C TRP A 42 -8.54 0.20 -4.64
N VAL A 43 -8.76 -0.41 -3.49
CA VAL A 43 -8.46 -1.84 -3.30
C VAL A 43 -9.41 -2.66 -4.16
N GLN A 44 -8.87 -3.32 -5.18
CA GLN A 44 -9.63 -4.27 -5.98
C GLN A 44 -9.79 -5.60 -5.21
N ARG A 45 -8.68 -6.11 -4.68
CA ARG A 45 -8.65 -7.38 -3.95
C ARG A 45 -7.52 -7.35 -2.92
N CYS A 46 -7.82 -7.84 -1.72
CA CYS A 46 -6.82 -8.17 -0.71
C CYS A 46 -6.67 -9.70 -0.64
N ARG A 47 -5.45 -10.20 -0.65
CA ARG A 47 -5.09 -11.61 -0.55
C ARG A 47 -4.17 -11.78 0.64
N ASP A 48 -4.64 -12.50 1.64
CA ASP A 48 -3.88 -12.85 2.83
C ASP A 48 -3.36 -14.29 2.73
N LEU A 49 -2.04 -14.45 2.88
CA LEU A 49 -1.33 -15.72 2.89
C LEU A 49 -0.70 -15.98 4.28
N GLY A 50 -1.19 -15.30 5.33
CA GLY A 50 -0.72 -15.39 6.71
C GLY A 50 0.47 -14.48 6.99
N GLN A 51 1.64 -14.80 6.43
CA GLN A 51 2.87 -14.01 6.63
C GLN A 51 3.12 -12.98 5.50
N LEU A 52 2.24 -12.96 4.51
CA LEU A 52 2.38 -12.16 3.31
C LEU A 52 0.99 -11.69 2.87
N ILE A 53 0.82 -10.39 2.75
CA ILE A 53 -0.42 -9.78 2.29
C ILE A 53 -0.15 -9.14 0.93
N PHE A 54 -1.00 -9.44 -0.04
CA PHE A 54 -1.02 -8.77 -1.33
C PHE A 54 -2.29 -7.95 -1.48
N ILE A 55 -2.14 -6.68 -1.82
CA ILE A 55 -3.25 -5.80 -2.14
C ILE A 55 -3.12 -5.37 -3.60
N ASP A 56 -4.10 -5.76 -4.40
CA ASP A 56 -4.22 -5.26 -5.77
C ASP A 56 -4.90 -3.89 -5.70
N LEU A 57 -4.12 -2.83 -5.90
CA LEU A 57 -4.56 -1.44 -5.91
C LEU A 57 -4.85 -1.01 -7.35
N ARG A 58 -6.07 -0.55 -7.61
CA ARG A 58 -6.57 -0.14 -8.91
C ARG A 58 -6.75 1.36 -8.97
N ASP A 59 -6.37 1.96 -10.10
CA ASP A 59 -6.82 3.30 -10.47
C ASP A 59 -7.35 3.30 -11.92
N ARG A 60 -7.56 4.49 -12.48
CA ARG A 60 -8.07 4.65 -13.86
C ARG A 60 -7.12 4.11 -14.95
N THR A 61 -5.85 3.92 -14.63
CA THR A 61 -4.79 3.56 -15.59
C THR A 61 -4.47 2.07 -15.57
N GLY A 62 -4.70 1.40 -14.43
CA GLY A 62 -4.43 -0.02 -14.29
C GLY A 62 -4.40 -0.47 -12.83
N ILE A 63 -3.69 -1.58 -12.60
CA ILE A 63 -3.58 -2.24 -11.29
C ILE A 63 -2.10 -2.34 -10.94
N VAL A 64 -1.76 -2.06 -9.68
CA VAL A 64 -0.45 -2.37 -9.08
C VAL A 64 -0.67 -3.30 -7.90
N GLN A 65 0.28 -4.20 -7.65
CA GLN A 65 0.23 -5.06 -6.47
C GLN A 65 1.13 -4.48 -5.39
N LEU A 66 0.56 -4.20 -4.23
CA LEU A 66 1.28 -3.90 -3.00
C LEU A 66 1.57 -5.23 -2.30
N ALA A 67 2.79 -5.39 -1.79
CA ALA A 67 3.22 -6.59 -1.07
C ALA A 67 3.72 -6.19 0.32
N PHE A 68 3.15 -6.82 1.36
CA PHE A 68 3.51 -6.60 2.75
C PHE A 68 3.96 -7.92 3.36
N ASN A 69 5.19 -7.97 3.86
CA ASN A 69 5.85 -9.18 4.36
C ASN A 69 6.41 -8.98 5.78
N ASP A 70 7.19 -9.95 6.25
CA ASP A 70 7.89 -9.95 7.54
C ASP A 70 8.86 -8.76 7.76
N LYS A 71 9.32 -8.12 6.68
CA LYS A 71 10.16 -6.91 6.74
C LYS A 71 9.36 -5.61 6.83
N THR A 72 8.04 -5.68 6.72
CA THR A 72 7.15 -4.53 6.84
C THR A 72 6.90 -4.23 8.31
N ASP A 73 6.89 -2.96 8.71
CA ASP A 73 6.55 -2.55 10.07
C ASP A 73 5.19 -3.13 10.49
N LYS A 74 5.11 -3.64 11.72
CA LYS A 74 3.93 -4.33 12.23
C LYS A 74 2.65 -3.49 12.13
N GLU A 75 2.75 -2.18 12.39
CA GLU A 75 1.61 -1.27 12.30
C GLU A 75 1.08 -1.14 10.85
N ILE A 76 1.98 -1.13 9.86
CA ILE A 76 1.61 -1.08 8.44
C ILE A 76 1.01 -2.42 8.01
N PHE A 77 1.59 -3.54 8.48
CA PHE A 77 1.08 -4.88 8.21
C PHE A 77 -0.35 -5.05 8.76
N ASP A 78 -0.59 -4.65 10.01
CA ASP A 78 -1.91 -4.73 10.64
C ASP A 78 -2.94 -3.82 9.91
N LYS A 79 -2.52 -2.63 9.43
CA LYS A 79 -3.35 -1.77 8.57
C LYS A 79 -3.70 -2.45 7.25
N ALA A 80 -2.72 -3.04 6.56
CA ALA A 80 -2.93 -3.78 5.32
C ALA A 80 -3.89 -4.97 5.52
N PHE A 81 -3.76 -5.70 6.63
CA PHE A 81 -4.65 -6.79 7.01
C PHE A 81 -6.11 -6.34 7.22
N SER A 82 -6.31 -5.13 7.75
CA SER A 82 -7.63 -4.54 7.94
C SER A 82 -8.30 -4.07 6.63
N CYS A 83 -7.54 -3.92 5.54
CA CYS A 83 -8.05 -3.41 4.28
C CYS A 83 -9.10 -4.35 3.68
N ARG A 84 -10.13 -3.76 3.06
CA ARG A 84 -11.20 -4.47 2.35
C ARG A 84 -11.34 -3.92 0.93
N SER A 85 -12.03 -4.65 0.07
CA SER A 85 -12.34 -4.19 -1.28
C SER A 85 -13.04 -2.83 -1.26
N GLU A 86 -12.73 -2.01 -2.25
CA GLU A 86 -13.21 -0.64 -2.45
C GLU A 86 -12.70 0.41 -1.43
N PHE A 87 -11.77 0.04 -0.53
CA PHE A 87 -11.08 1.03 0.29
C PHE A 87 -10.19 1.93 -0.56
N VAL A 88 -10.17 3.22 -0.24
CA VAL A 88 -9.26 4.19 -0.87
C VAL A 88 -7.96 4.21 -0.09
N LEU A 89 -6.85 3.91 -0.77
CA LEU A 89 -5.52 3.89 -0.16
C LEU A 89 -4.59 4.85 -0.88
N ALA A 90 -3.67 5.43 -0.09
CA ALA A 90 -2.42 5.99 -0.57
C ALA A 90 -1.29 5.13 -0.01
N ALA A 91 -0.46 4.59 -0.89
CA ALA A 91 0.64 3.71 -0.52
C ALA A 91 1.96 4.31 -1.02
N LYS A 92 2.93 4.40 -0.12
CA LYS A 92 4.31 4.79 -0.41
C LYS A 92 5.20 3.57 -0.24
N GLY A 93 6.05 3.29 -1.21
CA GLY A 93 6.95 2.14 -1.16
C GLY A 93 7.97 2.14 -2.28
N VAL A 94 8.83 1.12 -2.28
CA VAL A 94 9.84 0.90 -3.32
C VAL A 94 9.32 -0.10 -4.34
N VAL A 95 9.49 0.22 -5.62
CA VAL A 95 9.14 -0.71 -6.70
C VAL A 95 10.09 -1.90 -6.68
N CYS A 96 9.53 -3.10 -6.60
CA CYS A 96 10.28 -4.35 -6.59
C CYS A 96 9.86 -5.23 -7.77
N GLU A 97 10.80 -5.97 -8.33
CA GLU A 97 10.48 -6.99 -9.32
C GLU A 97 9.69 -8.14 -8.66
N ARG A 98 8.63 -8.59 -9.33
CA ARG A 98 7.88 -9.76 -8.89
C ARG A 98 8.70 -11.03 -9.09
N SER A 99 8.63 -11.93 -8.11
CA SER A 99 9.21 -13.27 -8.22
C SER A 99 8.48 -14.13 -9.27
N SER A 100 7.18 -13.90 -9.46
CA SER A 100 6.36 -14.53 -10.51
C SER A 100 5.69 -13.45 -11.35
N LYS A 101 6.12 -13.32 -12.61
CA LYS A 101 5.64 -12.29 -13.54
C LYS A 101 4.28 -12.68 -14.11
N ASN A 102 3.34 -11.74 -14.11
CA ASN A 102 2.04 -11.89 -14.71
C ASN A 102 1.96 -11.20 -16.07
N SER A 103 2.10 -11.95 -17.17
CA SER A 103 2.06 -11.40 -18.54
C SER A 103 0.71 -10.82 -18.98
N GLU A 104 -0.37 -11.03 -18.21
CA GLU A 104 -1.71 -10.54 -18.57
C GLU A 104 -1.93 -9.06 -18.22
N ILE A 105 -1.04 -8.45 -17.43
CA ILE A 105 -1.14 -7.04 -17.03
C ILE A 105 0.15 -6.28 -17.30
N PRO A 106 0.09 -4.98 -17.69
CA PRO A 106 1.29 -4.18 -17.99
C PRO A 106 2.28 -4.02 -16.82
N THR A 107 1.81 -4.21 -15.59
CA THR A 107 2.54 -4.14 -14.31
C THR A 107 2.89 -5.53 -13.77
N GLY A 108 2.94 -6.50 -14.69
CA GLY A 108 3.08 -7.94 -14.52
C GLY A 108 4.29 -8.44 -13.79
#